data_AF-A0A559GDL2-F1
#
_entry.id   AF-A0A559GDL2-F1
#
_cell.length_a   1.000
_cell.length_b   1.000
_cell.length_c   1.000
_cell.angle_alpha   90.00
_cell.angle_beta   90.00
_cell.angle_gamma   90.00
#
_symmetry.space_group_name_H-M   'P 1'
#
loop_
_entity.id
_entity.type
_entity.pdbx_description
1 polymer ?
#
loop_
_entity_poly.entity_id
_entity_poly.type
_entity_poly.pdbx_seq_one_letter_code
_entity_poly.pdbx_strand_id
1 'polypeptide(L)'
;GSYLPKLYQADTKAIKIALTGTPLITYKKDGKTKENHATTRDIFGDYIHKYYYNQSIDDGFTLRLMREDIETSYKDNLRSINEEIQRGDLSKEDIFAHPHYVEPMLDFIIEDFNRARDLIFDDQTIGGMIVCDSSKQARELEKQLEERRKAGTTTLTSALILHDEGDKEEKKDKVDAYKEGKIDLIIVYSMLLTGFDAPRLKRLYL
;
A
#
# COMPACT_ATOMS: atom_id res chain seq x y z
N GLY A 1 -1.66 7.36 -25.70
CA GLY A 1 -1.65 8.76 -26.21
C GLY A 1 -2.07 9.68 -25.08
N SER A 2 -1.43 10.85 -24.94
CA SER A 2 -1.69 11.75 -23.80
C SER A 2 -3.11 12.32 -23.85
N TYR A 3 -3.93 12.02 -22.83
CA TYR A 3 -5.33 12.44 -22.74
C TYR A 3 -5.49 13.92 -22.38
N LEU A 4 -4.55 14.49 -21.63
CA LEU A 4 -4.63 15.87 -21.14
C LEU A 4 -4.55 16.93 -22.27
N PRO A 5 -3.61 16.86 -23.24
CA PRO A 5 -3.60 17.77 -24.39
C PRO A 5 -4.88 17.71 -25.21
N LYS A 6 -5.44 16.51 -25.40
CA LYS A 6 -6.71 16.32 -26.13
C LYS A 6 -7.88 17.00 -25.40
N LEU A 7 -7.95 16.85 -24.08
CA LEU A 7 -8.96 17.52 -23.26
C LEU A 7 -8.85 19.04 -23.33
N TYR A 8 -7.63 19.58 -23.31
CA TYR A 8 -7.40 21.02 -23.42
C TYR A 8 -7.73 21.58 -24.80
N GLN A 9 -7.55 20.79 -25.86
CA GLN A 9 -7.89 21.17 -27.23
C GLN A 9 -9.39 21.02 -27.54
N ALA A 10 -10.12 20.17 -26.82
CA ALA A 10 -11.55 19.94 -27.04
C ALA A 10 -12.39 21.20 -26.79
N ASP A 11 -12.06 21.98 -25.75
CA ASP A 11 -12.63 23.30 -25.52
C ASP A 11 -11.58 24.24 -24.89
N THR A 12 -11.11 25.17 -25.70
CA THR A 12 -10.12 26.17 -25.31
C THR A 12 -10.68 27.28 -24.43
N LYS A 13 -12.01 27.45 -24.38
CA LYS A 13 -12.71 28.47 -23.57
C LYS A 13 -13.25 27.94 -22.25
N ALA A 14 -13.28 26.62 -22.07
CA ALA A 14 -13.73 26.01 -20.82
C ALA A 14 -12.85 26.41 -19.62
N ILE A 15 -13.51 26.72 -18.51
CA ILE A 15 -12.89 26.84 -17.18
C ILE A 15 -12.55 25.43 -16.69
N LYS A 16 -11.31 25.22 -16.26
CA LYS A 16 -10.80 23.90 -15.84
C LYS A 16 -10.40 23.97 -14.38
N ILE A 17 -11.03 23.15 -13.54
CA ILE A 17 -10.78 23.07 -12.10
C ILE A 17 -10.26 21.66 -11.80
N ALA A 18 -9.20 21.56 -11.00
CA ALA A 18 -8.64 20.28 -10.55
C ALA A 18 -8.65 20.18 -9.03
N LEU A 19 -8.91 18.97 -8.53
CA LEU A 19 -8.76 18.61 -7.13
C LEU A 19 -7.61 17.60 -7.03
N THR A 20 -6.71 17.79 -6.06
CA THR A 20 -5.62 16.84 -5.79
C THR A 20 -5.22 16.89 -4.33
N GLY A 21 -5.01 15.73 -3.72
CA GLY A 21 -4.40 15.61 -2.39
C GLY A 21 -2.87 15.61 -2.44
N THR A 22 -2.28 15.28 -3.59
CA THR A 22 -0.83 15.18 -3.81
C THR A 22 -0.47 15.96 -5.07
N PRO A 23 -0.34 17.30 -4.99
CA PRO A 23 0.00 18.11 -6.15
C PRO A 23 1.37 17.69 -6.70
N LEU A 24 1.50 17.65 -8.03
CA LEU A 24 2.76 17.37 -8.70
C LEU A 24 3.71 18.54 -8.50
N ILE A 25 4.87 18.25 -7.93
CA ILE A 25 5.96 19.21 -7.74
C ILE A 25 7.21 18.63 -8.38
N THR A 26 7.72 19.33 -9.40
CA THR A 26 8.92 18.92 -10.13
C THR A 26 10.07 19.81 -9.68
N TYR A 27 11.05 19.22 -9.01
CA TYR A 27 12.30 19.89 -8.63
C TYR A 27 13.42 19.48 -9.60
N LYS A 28 14.31 20.40 -9.93
CA LYS A 28 15.59 20.13 -10.59
C LYS A 28 16.41 19.18 -9.71
N LYS A 29 17.40 18.52 -10.32
CA LYS A 29 18.35 17.62 -9.62
C LYS A 29 19.07 18.23 -8.41
N ASP A 30 19.04 19.55 -8.24
CA ASP A 30 19.59 20.28 -7.09
C ASP A 30 18.66 20.32 -5.85
N GLY A 31 17.40 19.84 -5.99
CA GLY A 31 16.39 19.80 -4.93
C GLY A 31 15.88 21.17 -4.47
N LYS A 32 16.32 22.27 -5.09
CA LYS A 32 16.04 23.66 -4.66
C LYS A 32 15.34 24.48 -5.73
N THR A 33 15.57 24.14 -6.99
CA THR A 33 15.07 24.92 -8.13
C THR A 33 13.92 24.17 -8.80
N LYS A 34 12.77 24.79 -9.06
CA LYS A 34 11.65 24.12 -9.75
C LYS A 34 12.00 23.88 -11.23
N GLU A 35 11.72 22.69 -11.75
CA GLU A 35 11.75 22.44 -13.20
C GLU A 35 10.48 22.97 -13.84
N ASN A 36 10.60 23.60 -15.02
CA ASN A 36 9.47 24.09 -15.82
C ASN A 36 8.73 22.94 -16.55
N HIS A 37 8.58 21.80 -15.89
CA HIS A 37 7.86 20.66 -16.44
C HIS A 37 6.62 20.39 -15.58
N ALA A 38 5.47 20.81 -16.13
CA ALA A 38 4.12 20.30 -15.85
C ALA A 38 3.76 20.09 -14.37
N THR A 39 4.11 21.05 -13.49
CA THR A 39 3.57 21.01 -12.12
C THR A 39 2.06 21.21 -12.16
N THR A 40 1.35 20.78 -11.11
CA THR A 40 -0.11 21.00 -11.05
C THR A 40 -0.46 22.48 -11.21
N ARG A 41 0.39 23.38 -10.69
CA ARG A 41 0.20 24.84 -10.82
C ARG A 41 0.48 25.35 -12.24
N ASP A 42 1.43 24.76 -12.96
CA ASP A 42 1.68 25.14 -14.36
C ASP A 42 0.49 24.76 -15.26
N ILE A 43 -0.21 23.66 -14.93
CA ILE A 43 -1.33 23.15 -15.73
C ILE A 43 -2.65 23.86 -15.39
N PHE A 44 -2.93 24.07 -14.09
CA PHE A 44 -4.24 24.55 -13.60
C PHE A 44 -4.21 25.95 -12.99
N GLY A 45 -3.03 26.58 -12.88
CA GLY A 45 -2.86 27.87 -12.21
C GLY A 45 -2.75 27.75 -10.69
N ASP A 46 -2.95 28.87 -10.00
CA ASP A 46 -2.80 28.95 -8.56
C ASP A 46 -3.93 28.26 -7.79
N TYR A 47 -3.64 27.89 -6.54
CA TYR A 47 -4.63 27.28 -5.66
C TYR A 47 -5.73 28.29 -5.31
N ILE A 48 -6.97 27.90 -5.59
CA ILE A 48 -8.16 28.63 -5.12
C ILE A 48 -8.36 28.40 -3.62
N HIS A 49 -8.08 27.18 -3.14
CA HIS A 49 -8.19 26.79 -1.74
C HIS A 49 -7.20 25.67 -1.42
N LYS A 50 -6.77 25.60 -0.16
CA LYS A 50 -5.93 24.50 0.36
C LYS A 50 -6.49 24.06 1.69
N TYR A 51 -6.70 22.76 1.82
CA TYR A 51 -7.11 22.13 3.06
C TYR A 51 -6.09 21.04 3.37
N TYR A 52 -5.26 21.28 4.38
CA TYR A 52 -4.09 20.45 4.64
C TYR A 52 -4.44 19.26 5.54
N TYR A 53 -3.65 18.19 5.40
CA TYR A 53 -3.80 16.98 6.18
C TYR A 53 -3.78 17.21 7.70
N ASN A 54 -2.87 18.07 8.19
CA ASN A 54 -2.81 18.42 9.61
C ASN A 54 -4.08 19.16 10.07
N GLN A 55 -4.60 20.08 9.24
CA GLN A 55 -5.85 20.77 9.53
C GLN A 55 -7.02 19.78 9.60
N SER A 56 -7.06 18.80 8.69
CA SER A 56 -8.08 17.74 8.70
C SER A 56 -8.04 16.84 9.95
N ILE A 57 -6.85 16.65 10.53
CA ILE A 57 -6.69 15.98 11.83
C ILE A 57 -7.22 16.87 12.97
N ASP A 58 -6.82 18.14 13.00
CA ASP A 58 -7.23 19.08 14.04
C ASP A 58 -8.76 19.26 14.07
N ASP A 59 -9.39 19.25 12.89
CA ASP A 59 -10.84 19.34 12.71
C ASP A 59 -11.57 18.00 12.96
N GLY A 60 -10.83 16.90 13.20
CA GLY A 60 -11.39 15.58 13.52
C GLY A 60 -11.93 14.78 12.32
N PHE A 61 -11.65 15.21 11.09
CA PHE A 61 -12.09 14.53 9.86
C PHE A 61 -11.13 13.43 9.39
N THR A 62 -9.90 13.40 9.90
CA THR A 62 -8.89 12.43 9.47
C THR A 62 -8.12 11.87 10.67
N LEU A 63 -7.91 10.56 10.67
CA LEU A 63 -7.09 9.91 11.69
C LEU A 63 -5.60 10.15 11.44
N ARG A 64 -4.82 10.24 12.52
CA ARG A 64 -3.37 10.37 12.44
C ARG A 64 -2.73 9.03 12.09
N LEU A 65 -1.86 9.05 11.09
CA LEU A 65 -0.97 7.91 10.78
C LEU A 65 0.14 7.79 11.82
N MET A 66 0.28 6.59 12.39
CA MET A 66 1.42 6.21 13.22
C MET A 66 2.33 5.30 12.40
N ARG A 67 3.60 5.68 12.30
CA ARG A 67 4.62 4.86 11.66
C ARG A 67 5.44 4.19 12.74
N GLU A 68 5.41 2.87 12.75
CA GLU A 68 6.27 2.05 13.59
C GLU A 68 7.42 1.52 12.74
N ASP A 69 8.62 1.58 13.29
CA ASP A 69 9.77 0.94 12.66
C ASP A 69 9.70 -0.56 12.93
N ILE A 70 10.01 -1.37 11.92
CA ILE A 70 10.13 -2.82 12.11
C ILE A 70 11.24 -3.10 13.13
N GLU A 71 11.02 -4.11 13.98
CA GLU A 71 11.97 -4.50 15.03
C GLU A 71 13.39 -4.69 14.49
N THR A 72 14.37 -4.30 15.30
CA THR A 72 15.80 -4.37 14.97
C THR A 72 16.22 -5.80 14.59
N SER A 73 15.65 -6.81 15.24
CA SER A 73 15.88 -8.23 14.96
C SER A 73 15.58 -8.60 13.50
N TYR A 74 14.46 -8.13 12.97
CA TYR A 74 14.10 -8.34 11.57
C TYR A 74 14.99 -7.52 10.63
N LYS A 75 15.34 -6.28 10.99
CA LYS A 75 16.26 -5.44 10.21
C LYS A 75 17.65 -6.08 10.04
N ASP A 76 18.13 -6.82 11.03
CA ASP A 76 19.43 -7.49 10.94
C ASP A 76 19.39 -8.70 9.99
N ASN A 77 18.27 -9.45 9.96
CA ASN A 77 18.03 -10.47 8.91
C ASN A 77 17.93 -9.85 7.51
N LEU A 78 17.31 -8.66 7.38
CA LEU A 78 17.26 -7.96 6.09
C LEU A 78 18.64 -7.51 5.60
N ARG A 79 19.54 -7.12 6.53
CA ARG A 79 20.90 -6.68 6.19
C ARG A 79 21.75 -7.80 5.62
N SER A 80 21.75 -8.97 6.26
CA SER A 80 22.50 -10.12 5.75
C SER A 80 22.04 -10.52 4.35
N ILE A 81 20.73 -10.46 4.10
CA ILE A 81 20.15 -10.75 2.79
C ILE A 81 20.54 -9.68 1.76
N ASN A 82 20.50 -8.40 2.12
CA ASN A 82 20.91 -7.30 1.23
C ASN A 82 22.38 -7.43 0.78
N GLU A 83 23.24 -7.93 1.67
CA GLU A 83 24.63 -8.25 1.31
C GLU A 83 24.74 -9.45 0.36
N GLU A 84 23.82 -10.41 0.40
CA GLU A 84 23.76 -11.51 -0.57
C GLU A 84 23.27 -11.03 -1.94
N ILE A 85 22.29 -10.11 -1.99
CA ILE A 85 21.85 -9.45 -3.25
C ILE A 85 23.03 -8.75 -3.92
N GLN A 86 23.83 -8.02 -3.14
CA GLN A 86 25.02 -7.30 -3.63
C GLN A 86 26.14 -8.26 -4.09
N ARG A 87 26.14 -9.51 -3.61
CA ARG A 87 27.16 -10.52 -3.92
C ARG A 87 26.78 -11.45 -5.08
N GLY A 88 25.51 -11.52 -5.50
CA GLY A 88 25.01 -12.47 -6.50
C GLY A 88 24.35 -11.84 -7.73
N ASP A 89 24.04 -12.69 -8.72
CA ASP A 89 23.30 -12.35 -9.96
C ASP A 89 21.78 -12.41 -9.80
N LEU A 90 21.27 -12.71 -8.59
CA LEU A 90 19.84 -12.85 -8.34
C LEU A 90 19.14 -11.48 -8.29
N SER A 91 17.95 -11.40 -8.89
CA SER A 91 17.16 -10.17 -8.86
C SER A 91 16.57 -9.90 -7.48
N LYS A 92 16.42 -8.63 -7.11
CA LYS A 92 15.74 -8.19 -5.88
C LYS A 92 14.35 -8.82 -5.72
N GLU A 93 13.65 -8.98 -6.83
CA GLU A 93 12.32 -9.59 -6.87
C GLU A 93 12.33 -11.05 -6.41
N ASP A 94 13.29 -11.85 -6.90
CA ASP A 94 13.38 -13.28 -6.58
C ASP A 94 13.81 -13.49 -5.11
N ILE A 95 14.63 -12.60 -4.59
CA ILE A 95 15.12 -12.66 -3.21
C ILE A 95 13.98 -12.36 -2.23
N PHE A 96 13.21 -11.31 -2.49
CA PHE A 96 12.06 -10.97 -1.66
C PHE A 96 10.87 -11.92 -1.79
N ALA A 97 10.78 -12.65 -2.90
CA ALA A 97 9.82 -13.71 -3.08
C ALA A 97 10.31 -15.08 -2.58
N HIS A 98 11.56 -15.17 -2.12
CA HIS A 98 12.12 -16.44 -1.67
C HIS A 98 11.42 -16.90 -0.37
N PRO A 99 11.07 -18.20 -0.23
CA PRO A 99 10.34 -18.69 0.94
C PRO A 99 10.99 -18.34 2.28
N HIS A 100 12.32 -18.46 2.38
CA HIS A 100 13.08 -18.11 3.59
C HIS A 100 13.07 -16.61 3.94
N TYR A 101 12.77 -15.74 2.97
CA TYR A 101 12.61 -14.30 3.21
C TYR A 101 11.19 -13.99 3.68
N VAL A 102 10.21 -14.61 3.03
CA VAL A 102 8.78 -14.41 3.30
C VAL A 102 8.39 -14.97 4.68
N GLU A 103 8.97 -16.08 5.09
CA GLU A 103 8.65 -16.75 6.36
C GLU A 103 8.79 -15.86 7.59
N PRO A 104 9.97 -15.27 7.90
CA PRO A 104 10.12 -14.38 9.07
C PRO A 104 9.32 -13.08 8.93
N MET A 105 9.04 -12.63 7.70
CA MET A 105 8.17 -11.48 7.45
C MET A 105 6.73 -11.81 7.87
N LEU A 106 6.25 -12.99 7.49
CA LEU A 106 4.92 -13.46 7.82
C LEU A 106 4.76 -13.72 9.32
N ASP A 107 5.79 -14.25 9.99
CA ASP A 107 5.82 -14.40 11.45
C ASP A 107 5.55 -13.06 12.14
N PHE A 108 6.33 -12.03 11.76
CA PHE A 108 6.17 -10.69 12.29
C PHE A 108 4.76 -10.13 12.04
N ILE A 109 4.25 -10.25 10.82
CA ILE A 109 2.91 -9.72 10.48
C ILE A 109 1.81 -10.40 11.30
N ILE A 110 1.86 -11.72 11.46
CA ILE A 110 0.84 -12.46 12.23
C ILE A 110 0.89 -12.04 13.71
N GLU A 111 2.08 -12.00 14.31
CA GLU A 111 2.25 -11.61 15.71
C GLU A 111 1.78 -10.17 15.95
N ASP A 112 2.25 -9.25 15.11
CA ASP A 112 1.91 -7.84 15.20
C ASP A 112 0.42 -7.58 15.00
N PHE A 113 -0.21 -8.25 14.03
CA PHE A 113 -1.63 -8.07 13.75
C PHE A 113 -2.52 -8.59 14.88
N ASN A 114 -2.17 -9.74 15.46
CA ASN A 114 -2.88 -10.26 16.64
C ASN A 114 -2.69 -9.34 17.85
N ARG A 115 -1.47 -8.85 18.09
CA ARG A 115 -1.21 -7.83 19.12
C ARG A 115 -2.04 -6.57 18.90
N ALA A 116 -2.17 -6.13 17.65
CA ALA A 116 -2.99 -4.98 17.30
C ALA A 116 -4.47 -5.22 17.67
N ARG A 117 -5.02 -6.39 17.32
CA ARG A 117 -6.38 -6.80 17.66
C ARG A 117 -6.63 -6.84 19.15
N ASP A 118 -5.75 -7.51 19.88
CA ASP A 118 -6.00 -7.88 21.29
C ASP A 118 -5.62 -6.77 22.28
N LEU A 119 -4.56 -6.01 21.99
CA LEU A 119 -3.95 -5.11 22.96
C LEU A 119 -4.00 -3.63 22.58
N ILE A 120 -3.86 -3.31 21.28
CA ILE A 120 -3.77 -1.91 20.83
C ILE A 120 -5.17 -1.34 20.59
N PHE A 121 -6.02 -2.10 19.88
CA PHE A 121 -7.36 -1.66 19.51
C PHE A 121 -8.47 -2.31 20.33
N ASP A 122 -8.21 -3.46 20.97
CA ASP A 122 -9.24 -4.29 21.63
C ASP A 122 -10.47 -4.50 20.70
N ASP A 123 -10.17 -4.81 19.43
CA ASP A 123 -11.16 -4.88 18.35
C ASP A 123 -10.77 -5.98 17.35
N GLN A 124 -11.47 -7.10 17.42
CA GLN A 124 -11.29 -8.25 16.53
C GLN A 124 -11.75 -7.97 15.09
N THR A 125 -12.50 -6.89 14.87
CA THR A 125 -13.03 -6.53 13.55
C THR A 125 -12.06 -5.73 12.72
N ILE A 126 -10.92 -5.29 13.24
CA ILE A 126 -9.93 -4.58 12.42
C ILE A 126 -9.37 -5.47 11.31
N GLY A 127 -9.00 -4.86 10.19
CA GLY A 127 -8.36 -5.50 9.06
C GLY A 127 -6.94 -4.99 8.84
N GLY A 128 -6.12 -5.81 8.19
CA GLY A 128 -4.77 -5.47 7.76
C GLY A 128 -4.63 -5.48 6.25
N MET A 129 -3.65 -4.75 5.72
CA MET A 129 -3.24 -4.80 4.31
C MET A 129 -1.72 -4.98 4.25
N ILE A 130 -1.27 -5.90 3.41
CA ILE A 130 0.14 -6.16 3.12
C ILE A 130 0.42 -5.71 1.69
N VAL A 131 1.25 -4.69 1.53
CA VAL A 131 1.69 -4.19 0.23
C VAL A 131 3.04 -4.80 -0.10
N CYS A 132 3.07 -5.69 -1.08
CA CYS A 132 4.29 -6.41 -1.48
C CYS A 132 5.10 -5.62 -2.52
N ASP A 133 6.39 -5.94 -2.66
CA ASP A 133 7.30 -5.39 -3.68
C ASP A 133 7.03 -5.99 -5.06
N SER A 134 6.43 -7.19 -5.12
CA SER A 134 6.11 -7.88 -6.37
C SER A 134 4.93 -8.84 -6.26
N SER A 135 4.35 -9.22 -7.41
CA SER A 135 3.34 -10.28 -7.47
C SER A 135 3.89 -11.64 -7.01
N LYS A 136 5.19 -11.92 -7.22
CA LYS A 136 5.82 -13.17 -6.76
C LYS A 136 5.84 -13.25 -5.24
N GLN A 137 6.25 -12.16 -4.58
CA GLN A 137 6.25 -12.07 -3.12
C GLN A 137 4.83 -12.20 -2.56
N ALA A 138 3.86 -11.51 -3.16
CA ALA A 138 2.46 -11.58 -2.73
C ALA A 138 1.89 -13.01 -2.79
N ARG A 139 2.22 -13.76 -3.86
CA ARG A 139 1.83 -15.17 -4.00
C ARG A 139 2.49 -16.08 -2.96
N GLU A 140 3.79 -15.90 -2.71
CA GLU A 140 4.48 -16.71 -1.70
C GLU A 140 3.97 -16.42 -0.29
N LEU A 141 3.66 -15.15 0.03
CA LEU A 141 3.01 -14.76 1.28
C LEU A 141 1.65 -15.44 1.47
N GLU A 142 0.78 -15.35 0.46
CA GLU A 142 -0.54 -15.99 0.51
C GLU A 142 -0.42 -17.50 0.67
N LYS A 143 0.51 -18.12 -0.06
CA LYS A 143 0.78 -19.56 0.04
C LYS A 143 1.16 -19.98 1.46
N GLN A 144 2.15 -19.33 2.05
CA GLN A 144 2.61 -19.67 3.41
C GLN A 144 1.53 -19.39 4.47
N LEU A 145 0.77 -18.31 4.32
CA LEU A 145 -0.32 -17.99 5.24
C LEU A 145 -1.44 -19.05 5.17
N GLU A 146 -1.82 -19.48 3.97
CA GLU A 146 -2.83 -20.52 3.76
C GLU A 146 -2.35 -21.90 4.26
N GLU A 147 -1.07 -22.24 4.09
CA GLU A 147 -0.46 -23.45 4.65
C GLU A 147 -0.53 -23.45 6.18
N ARG A 148 -0.17 -22.32 6.81
CA ARG A 148 -0.24 -22.12 8.26
C ARG A 148 -1.68 -22.19 8.78
N ARG A 149 -2.63 -21.60 8.05
CA ARG A 149 -4.06 -21.67 8.37
C ARG A 149 -4.58 -23.10 8.33
N LYS A 150 -4.21 -23.88 7.31
CA LYS A 150 -4.55 -25.31 7.19
C LYS A 150 -3.90 -26.18 8.28
N ALA A 151 -2.68 -25.84 8.67
CA ALA A 151 -1.98 -26.49 9.78
C ALA A 151 -2.54 -26.10 11.17
N GLY A 152 -3.41 -25.09 11.24
CA GLY A 152 -4.00 -24.59 12.49
C GLY A 152 -3.05 -23.73 13.32
N THR A 153 -1.93 -23.26 12.76
CA THR A 153 -0.99 -22.37 13.47
C THR A 153 -1.47 -20.92 13.51
N THR A 154 -2.40 -20.55 12.63
CA THR A 154 -3.10 -19.26 12.64
C THR A 154 -4.55 -19.45 12.20
N THR A 155 -5.43 -18.58 12.71
CA THR A 155 -6.84 -18.50 12.28
C THR A 155 -7.09 -17.37 11.30
N LEU A 156 -6.07 -16.55 11.02
CA LEU A 156 -6.19 -15.39 10.15
C LEU A 156 -6.52 -15.82 8.72
N THR A 157 -7.50 -15.13 8.16
CA THR A 157 -7.96 -15.28 6.78
C THR A 157 -7.35 -14.20 5.90
N SER A 158 -7.03 -14.56 4.65
CA SER A 158 -6.47 -13.62 3.70
C SER A 158 -7.10 -13.71 2.33
N ALA A 159 -6.90 -12.66 1.53
CA ALA A 159 -7.14 -12.69 0.11
C ALA A 159 -6.03 -12.00 -0.67
N LEU A 160 -5.50 -12.73 -1.65
CA LEU A 160 -4.64 -12.19 -2.68
C LEU A 160 -5.45 -11.42 -3.75
N ILE A 161 -5.04 -10.16 -3.98
CA ILE A 161 -5.61 -9.27 -5.01
C ILE A 161 -4.49 -8.69 -5.86
N LEU A 162 -4.30 -9.27 -7.04
CA LEU A 162 -3.31 -8.83 -8.04
C LEU A 162 -4.00 -8.40 -9.34
N HIS A 163 -3.27 -7.69 -10.20
CA HIS A 163 -3.82 -7.27 -11.49
C HIS A 163 -4.09 -8.47 -12.43
N ASP A 164 -3.27 -9.51 -12.31
CA ASP A 164 -3.19 -10.71 -13.15
C ASP A 164 -3.85 -11.95 -12.54
N GLU A 165 -4.44 -11.85 -11.34
CA GLU A 165 -5.10 -12.97 -10.64
C GLU A 165 -6.62 -12.81 -10.60
N GLY A 166 -7.36 -13.80 -11.10
CA GLY A 166 -8.82 -13.78 -11.06
C GLY A 166 -9.47 -12.70 -11.91
N ASP A 167 -10.78 -12.78 -12.06
CA ASP A 167 -11.55 -11.80 -12.83
C ASP A 167 -11.95 -10.58 -11.98
N LYS A 168 -12.69 -9.64 -12.62
CA LYS A 168 -13.10 -8.39 -11.96
C LYS A 168 -14.17 -8.62 -10.88
N GLU A 169 -15.02 -9.64 -11.06
CA GLU A 169 -16.10 -9.97 -10.13
C GLU A 169 -15.54 -10.65 -8.89
N GLU A 170 -14.65 -11.65 -9.07
CA GLU A 170 -13.95 -12.31 -7.96
C GLU A 170 -13.13 -11.32 -7.10
N LYS A 171 -12.45 -10.36 -7.74
CA LYS A 171 -11.73 -9.30 -7.00
C LYS A 171 -12.67 -8.43 -6.19
N LYS A 172 -13.83 -8.10 -6.76
CA LYS A 172 -14.84 -7.29 -6.08
C LYS A 172 -15.39 -8.04 -4.87
N ASP A 173 -15.71 -9.33 -5.03
CA ASP A 173 -16.24 -10.16 -3.96
C ASP A 173 -15.22 -10.32 -2.81
N LYS A 174 -13.94 -10.49 -3.12
CA LYS A 174 -12.86 -10.47 -2.12
C LYS A 174 -12.77 -9.13 -1.38
N VAL A 175 -12.87 -8.02 -2.11
CA VAL A 175 -12.87 -6.68 -1.51
C VAL A 175 -14.09 -6.48 -0.61
N ASP A 176 -15.27 -6.90 -1.05
CA ASP A 176 -16.52 -6.75 -0.30
C ASP A 176 -16.50 -7.66 0.94
N ALA A 177 -16.04 -8.92 0.82
CA ALA A 177 -15.83 -9.81 1.95
C ALA A 177 -14.82 -9.26 2.98
N TYR A 178 -13.74 -8.62 2.49
CA TYR A 178 -12.84 -7.87 3.38
C TYR A 178 -13.55 -6.72 4.06
N LYS A 179 -14.32 -5.89 3.36
CA LYS A 179 -15.05 -4.78 4.01
C LYS A 179 -16.08 -5.25 5.04
N GLU A 180 -16.69 -6.42 4.82
CA GLU A 180 -17.71 -7.03 5.66
C GLU A 180 -17.18 -7.72 6.93
N GLY A 181 -15.87 -7.83 7.13
CA GLY A 181 -15.34 -8.53 8.30
C GLY A 181 -14.90 -9.97 8.08
N LYS A 182 -15.14 -10.55 6.89
CA LYS A 182 -14.94 -11.98 6.61
C LYS A 182 -13.50 -12.35 6.31
N ILE A 183 -12.69 -11.37 5.90
CA ILE A 183 -11.28 -11.53 5.58
C ILE A 183 -10.46 -10.61 6.48
N ASP A 184 -9.42 -11.13 7.10
CA ASP A 184 -8.61 -10.38 8.06
C ASP A 184 -7.53 -9.54 7.36
N LEU A 185 -6.87 -10.13 6.35
CA LEU A 185 -5.73 -9.54 5.65
C LEU A 185 -5.95 -9.51 4.13
N ILE A 186 -5.61 -8.40 3.48
CA ILE A 186 -5.52 -8.34 2.02
C ILE A 186 -4.07 -8.18 1.58
N ILE A 187 -3.65 -9.05 0.65
CA ILE A 187 -2.28 -9.09 0.13
C ILE A 187 -2.32 -8.53 -1.28
N VAL A 188 -1.58 -7.44 -1.52
CA VAL A 188 -1.65 -6.67 -2.77
C VAL A 188 -0.27 -6.35 -3.32
N TYR A 189 -0.20 -6.18 -4.63
CA TYR A 189 0.91 -5.52 -5.31
C TYR A 189 0.34 -4.58 -6.38
N SER A 190 0.69 -3.30 -6.30
CA SER A 190 0.21 -2.25 -7.23
C SER A 190 -1.32 -2.18 -7.41
N MET A 191 -2.09 -2.70 -6.45
CA MET A 191 -3.56 -2.76 -6.45
C MET A 191 -4.08 -2.15 -5.15
N LEU A 192 -5.28 -1.56 -5.19
CA LEU A 192 -5.96 -0.95 -4.03
C LEU A 192 -5.20 0.19 -3.32
N LEU A 193 -4.13 0.72 -3.92
CA LEU A 193 -3.34 1.82 -3.36
C LEU A 193 -4.00 3.21 -3.57
N THR A 194 -5.04 3.27 -4.39
CA THR A 194 -5.81 4.50 -4.63
C THR A 194 -7.30 4.17 -4.67
N GLY A 195 -8.12 5.04 -4.08
CA GLY A 195 -9.58 4.89 -4.08
C GLY A 195 -10.14 3.72 -3.26
N PHE A 196 -9.30 2.96 -2.57
CA PHE A 196 -9.74 1.94 -1.63
C PHE A 196 -10.16 2.59 -0.31
N ASP A 197 -11.38 2.29 0.12
CA ASP A 197 -11.94 2.78 1.38
C ASP A 197 -12.51 1.61 2.19
N ALA A 198 -11.92 1.39 3.36
CA ALA A 198 -12.31 0.37 4.31
C ALA A 198 -12.01 0.90 5.73
N PRO A 199 -12.99 1.45 6.46
CA PRO A 199 -12.78 2.03 7.78
C PRO A 199 -12.14 1.09 8.81
N ARG A 200 -12.32 -0.23 8.62
CA ARG A 200 -11.72 -1.28 9.44
C ARG A 200 -10.23 -1.51 9.20
N LEU A 201 -9.66 -1.04 8.08
CA LEU A 201 -8.23 -1.17 7.80
C LEU A 201 -7.46 -0.32 8.82
N LYS A 202 -6.81 -0.97 9.81
CA LYS A 202 -6.05 -0.30 10.87
C LYS A 202 -4.55 -0.59 10.85
N ARG A 203 -4.11 -1.66 10.16
CA ARG A 203 -2.69 -1.99 9.99
C ARG A 203 -2.32 -2.06 8.51
N LEU A 204 -1.25 -1.36 8.13
CA LEU A 204 -0.70 -1.36 6.78
C LEU A 204 0.78 -1.76 6.87
N TYR A 205 1.12 -2.90 6.26
CA TYR A 205 2.48 -3.43 6.18
C TYR A 205 3.05 -3.05 4.81
N LEU A 206 4.22 -2.41 4.80
CA LEU A 206 4.91 -1.85 3.63
C LEU A 206 6.34 -2.38 3.52
#